data_AF-A0A522WHL7-F1
#
_entry.id   AF-A0A522WHL7-F1
#
_cell.length_a   1.000
_cell.length_b   1.000
_cell.length_c   1.000
_cell.angle_alpha   90.00
_cell.angle_beta   90.00
_cell.angle_gamma   90.00
#
_symmetry.space_group_name_H-M   'P 1'
#
loop_
_entity.id
_entity.type
_entity.pdbx_description
1 polymer ?
#
loop_
_entity_poly.entity_id
_entity_poly.type
_entity_poly.pdbx_seq_one_letter_code
_entity_poly.pdbx_strand_id
1 'polypeptide(L)'
;YTNKNTHDIIRSGLNRSPLYTGKIKATGVRYCPSIEDKIVKFADKERHQVFLEPEGLDTIEYYPNGVSTSLPLDIQIKMLHSIEGLEQAEITKPGYGIEHDVVDPLELYPALETKRIRNLYLAGQINGTTGYEEAGAQGLIAGINAALRIKDKPALVLDRSSSYIGVLIDDLTTKGTNEPYRMFTSRVEYRLIIREDNADLRLRKIGHEIGLIKESEFKKVQKKEKEIHNGIAYLRKTSISPTIEVNNRLKQANTATIDKKISLEDLLKRPQIGIISLKKFDRIVFMKDAAKQIEIEVKYAGFIRRQFKEVERFKNLEKIRIPADLDYRPMPGLSREIREKLVMHRPLNLGQASRISGVTPAAISVLMVWLKKSGGK
;
A
#
# COMPACT_ATOMS: atom_id res chain seq x y z
N TYR A 1 -22.18 -14.83 11.16
CA TYR A 1 -22.22 -14.78 9.68
C TYR A 1 -23.64 -14.45 9.25
N THR A 2 -23.86 -13.83 8.09
CA THR A 2 -25.21 -13.74 7.50
C THR A 2 -25.66 -15.11 7.00
N ASN A 3 -26.94 -15.27 6.71
CA ASN A 3 -27.51 -16.49 6.12
C ASN A 3 -28.52 -16.16 5.00
N LYS A 4 -29.15 -17.20 4.44
CA LYS A 4 -30.15 -17.06 3.37
C LYS A 4 -31.33 -16.16 3.75
N ASN A 5 -31.84 -16.29 4.98
CA ASN A 5 -32.92 -15.44 5.49
C ASN A 5 -32.49 -13.97 5.52
N THR A 6 -31.27 -13.68 6.00
CA THR A 6 -30.69 -12.34 5.94
C THR A 6 -30.70 -11.78 4.52
N HIS A 7 -30.32 -12.59 3.53
CA HIS A 7 -30.27 -12.14 2.14
C HIS A 7 -31.65 -11.87 1.56
N ASP A 8 -32.65 -12.69 1.88
CA ASP A 8 -34.02 -12.49 1.43
C ASP A 8 -34.65 -11.22 2.03
N ILE A 9 -34.36 -10.94 3.30
CA ILE A 9 -34.74 -9.67 3.95
C ILE A 9 -34.12 -8.47 3.23
N ILE A 10 -32.81 -8.53 2.93
CA ILE A 10 -32.11 -7.44 2.23
C ILE A 10 -32.69 -7.25 0.82
N ARG A 11 -32.94 -8.35 0.08
CA ARG A 11 -33.57 -8.32 -1.25
C ARG A 11 -34.93 -7.63 -1.23
N SER A 12 -35.73 -7.87 -0.19
CA SER A 12 -37.05 -7.22 -0.02
C SER A 12 -36.98 -5.70 0.15
N GLY A 13 -35.81 -5.16 0.54
CA GLY A 13 -35.57 -3.73 0.74
C GLY A 13 -34.85 -3.02 -0.41
N LEU A 14 -34.40 -3.73 -1.45
CA LEU A 14 -33.55 -3.16 -2.50
C LEU A 14 -34.23 -2.01 -3.25
N ASN A 15 -35.52 -2.12 -3.52
CA ASN A 15 -36.33 -1.07 -4.16
C ASN A 15 -36.46 0.22 -3.32
N ARG A 16 -36.02 0.21 -2.06
CA ARG A 16 -36.00 1.36 -1.16
C ARG A 16 -34.59 1.83 -0.81
N SER A 17 -33.55 1.14 -1.27
CA SER A 17 -32.17 1.55 -1.06
C SER A 17 -31.86 2.81 -1.90
N PRO A 18 -31.31 3.88 -1.32
CA PRO A 18 -30.85 5.06 -2.08
C PRO A 18 -29.84 4.73 -3.18
N LEU A 19 -29.04 3.66 -3.00
CA LEU A 19 -28.08 3.17 -3.99
C LEU A 19 -28.77 2.60 -5.24
N TYR A 20 -29.89 1.89 -5.08
CA TYR A 20 -30.60 1.22 -6.19
C TYR A 20 -31.76 2.04 -6.76
N THR A 21 -32.27 3.00 -6.00
CA THR A 21 -33.32 3.93 -6.47
C THR A 21 -32.76 5.12 -7.27
N GLY A 22 -31.45 5.19 -7.48
CA GLY A 22 -30.78 6.27 -8.21
C GLY A 22 -30.79 7.61 -7.48
N LYS A 23 -31.12 7.62 -6.18
CA LYS A 23 -31.01 8.82 -5.32
C LYS A 23 -29.54 9.18 -5.07
N ILE A 24 -28.70 8.16 -4.88
CA ILE A 24 -27.24 8.31 -4.86
C ILE A 24 -26.75 8.18 -6.30
N LYS A 25 -26.07 9.22 -6.80
CA LYS A 25 -25.51 9.25 -8.17
C LYS A 25 -24.04 8.88 -8.17
N ALA A 26 -23.36 9.08 -7.04
CA ALA A 26 -21.96 8.74 -6.89
C ALA A 26 -21.72 7.23 -7.01
N THR A 27 -20.60 6.87 -7.62
CA THR A 27 -20.17 5.47 -7.71
C THR A 27 -19.63 5.02 -6.35
N GLY A 28 -20.28 4.04 -5.73
CA GLY A 28 -19.81 3.45 -4.46
C GLY A 28 -18.48 2.70 -4.60
N VAL A 29 -17.85 2.38 -3.48
CA VAL A 29 -16.58 1.64 -3.45
C VAL A 29 -16.77 0.23 -4.00
N ARG A 30 -16.12 -0.15 -5.12
CA ARG A 30 -16.22 -1.51 -5.68
C ARG A 30 -15.86 -2.61 -4.70
N TYR A 31 -14.86 -2.36 -3.84
CA TYR A 31 -14.24 -3.39 -3.03
C TYR A 31 -14.69 -3.42 -1.55
N CYS A 32 -15.32 -2.35 -1.08
CA CYS A 32 -16.05 -2.36 0.19
C CYS A 32 -17.50 -1.93 -0.03
N PRO A 33 -18.28 -2.71 -0.83
CA PRO A 33 -19.66 -2.34 -1.06
C PRO A 33 -20.49 -2.54 0.21
N SER A 34 -21.62 -1.85 0.26
CA SER A 34 -22.66 -2.11 1.24
C SER A 34 -23.14 -3.56 1.14
N ILE A 35 -23.74 -4.09 2.21
CA ILE A 35 -24.21 -5.48 2.25
C ILE A 35 -25.27 -5.75 1.18
N GLU A 36 -26.13 -4.78 0.89
CA GLU A 36 -27.08 -4.86 -0.22
C GLU A 36 -26.38 -5.02 -1.57
N ASP A 37 -25.27 -4.31 -1.81
CA ASP A 37 -24.52 -4.41 -3.07
C ASP A 37 -23.64 -5.64 -3.16
N LYS A 38 -23.11 -6.13 -2.03
CA LYS A 38 -22.44 -7.44 -1.95
C LYS A 38 -23.36 -8.58 -2.36
N ILE A 39 -24.59 -8.59 -1.87
CA ILE A 39 -25.55 -9.68 -2.13
C ILE A 39 -26.00 -9.69 -3.59
N VAL A 40 -26.12 -8.53 -4.23
CA VAL A 40 -26.45 -8.44 -5.66
C VAL A 40 -25.27 -8.87 -6.53
N LYS A 41 -24.05 -8.39 -6.23
CA LYS A 41 -22.84 -8.71 -7.02
C LYS A 41 -22.34 -10.14 -6.85
N PHE A 42 -22.52 -10.73 -5.66
CA PHE A 42 -22.06 -12.06 -5.30
C PHE A 42 -23.25 -12.94 -4.88
N ALA A 43 -24.23 -13.05 -5.78
CA ALA A 43 -25.49 -13.75 -5.52
C ALA A 43 -25.31 -15.27 -5.28
N ASP A 44 -24.19 -15.84 -5.71
CA ASP A 44 -23.78 -17.23 -5.50
C ASP A 44 -23.33 -17.51 -4.05
N LYS A 45 -22.95 -16.48 -3.27
CA LYS A 45 -22.48 -16.65 -1.90
C LYS A 45 -23.65 -16.82 -0.93
N GLU A 46 -23.73 -17.98 -0.28
CA GLU A 46 -24.77 -18.30 0.70
C GLU A 46 -24.62 -17.54 2.03
N ARG A 47 -23.42 -17.07 2.37
CA ARG A 47 -23.12 -16.36 3.62
C ARG A 47 -22.01 -15.34 3.48
N HIS A 48 -22.09 -14.28 4.27
CA HIS A 48 -21.08 -13.25 4.40
C HIS A 48 -20.60 -13.17 5.86
N GLN A 49 -19.31 -13.00 6.06
CA GLN A 49 -18.75 -12.85 7.41
C GLN A 49 -19.12 -11.49 7.99
N VAL A 50 -19.41 -11.49 9.30
CA VAL A 50 -19.68 -10.29 10.09
C VAL A 50 -18.80 -10.38 11.33
N PHE A 51 -18.06 -9.33 11.62
CA PHE A 51 -17.28 -9.19 12.85
C PHE A 51 -18.03 -8.23 13.78
N LEU A 52 -18.18 -8.61 15.05
CA LEU A 52 -18.71 -7.73 16.09
C LEU A 52 -17.53 -7.13 16.83
N GLU A 53 -17.25 -5.86 16.55
CA GLU A 53 -16.08 -5.15 17.07
C GLU A 53 -16.55 -4.21 18.20
N PRO A 54 -16.08 -4.37 19.46
CA PRO A 54 -16.38 -3.41 20.51
C PRO A 54 -15.83 -2.02 20.14
N GLU A 55 -16.63 -0.96 20.29
CA GLU A 55 -16.16 0.41 19.98
C GLU A 55 -15.25 1.00 21.08
N GLY A 56 -15.27 0.42 22.29
CA GLY A 56 -14.43 0.86 23.40
C GLY A 56 -14.59 0.00 24.65
N LEU A 57 -13.80 0.29 25.70
CA LEU A 57 -13.82 -0.45 26.96
C LEU A 57 -15.03 -0.08 27.85
N ASP A 58 -15.49 1.18 27.76
CA ASP A 58 -16.52 1.74 28.65
C ASP A 58 -17.89 1.94 27.95
N THR A 59 -18.02 1.49 26.70
CA THR A 59 -19.27 1.57 25.92
C THR A 59 -19.86 0.19 25.74
N ILE A 60 -21.19 0.13 25.61
CA ILE A 60 -21.92 -1.08 25.24
C ILE A 60 -22.09 -1.22 23.72
N GLU A 61 -21.56 -0.25 22.95
CA GLU A 61 -21.70 -0.23 21.49
C GLU A 61 -20.72 -1.19 20.80
N TYR A 62 -21.26 -1.91 19.82
CA TYR A 62 -20.52 -2.80 18.94
C TYR A 62 -20.72 -2.35 17.49
N TYR A 63 -19.63 -2.31 16.73
CA TYR A 63 -19.64 -2.08 15.29
C TYR A 63 -19.76 -3.43 14.55
N PRO A 64 -20.87 -3.70 13.85
CA PRO A 64 -21.03 -4.94 13.08
C PRO A 64 -20.35 -4.80 11.71
N ASN A 65 -19.02 -4.98 11.69
CA ASN A 65 -18.22 -4.87 10.48
C ASN A 65 -18.63 -5.96 9.46
N GLY A 66 -19.01 -5.51 8.26
CA GLY A 66 -19.49 -6.37 7.18
C GLY A 66 -20.92 -6.09 6.73
N VAL A 67 -21.73 -5.41 7.56
CA VAL A 67 -23.15 -5.10 7.28
C VAL A 67 -23.44 -3.61 7.06
N SER A 68 -22.45 -2.83 6.59
CA SER A 68 -22.68 -1.43 6.18
C SER A 68 -23.82 -1.35 5.17
N THR A 69 -24.80 -0.47 5.40
CA THR A 69 -26.03 -0.43 4.61
C THR A 69 -26.64 0.96 4.55
N SER A 70 -27.45 1.20 3.51
CA SER A 70 -28.30 2.37 3.31
C SER A 70 -29.80 2.01 3.32
N LEU A 71 -30.15 0.77 3.67
CA LEU A 71 -31.53 0.28 3.69
C LEU A 71 -32.37 0.98 4.77
N PRO A 72 -33.71 1.04 4.62
CA PRO A 72 -34.60 1.54 5.66
C PRO A 72 -34.44 0.81 7.00
N LEU A 73 -34.64 1.54 8.12
CA LEU A 73 -34.44 1.01 9.48
C LEU A 73 -35.24 -0.27 9.75
N ASP A 74 -36.47 -0.40 9.24
CA ASP A 74 -37.29 -1.61 9.38
C ASP A 74 -36.62 -2.85 8.77
N ILE A 75 -35.87 -2.68 7.67
CA ILE A 75 -35.10 -3.75 7.06
C ILE A 75 -33.81 -4.00 7.82
N GLN A 76 -33.15 -2.94 8.32
CA GLN A 76 -31.92 -3.09 9.11
C GLN A 76 -32.15 -3.92 10.37
N ILE A 77 -33.24 -3.66 11.10
CA ILE A 77 -33.62 -4.42 12.29
C ILE A 77 -33.83 -5.89 11.94
N LYS A 78 -34.68 -6.17 10.95
CA LYS A 78 -34.96 -7.55 10.48
C LYS A 78 -33.69 -8.28 10.02
N MET A 79 -32.83 -7.58 9.27
CA MET A 79 -31.55 -8.09 8.80
C MET A 79 -30.67 -8.48 9.98
N LEU A 80 -30.48 -7.61 10.98
CA LEU A 80 -29.65 -7.92 12.14
C LEU A 80 -30.22 -9.06 12.96
N HIS A 81 -31.53 -9.05 13.25
CA HIS A 81 -32.18 -10.12 14.01
C HIS A 81 -32.17 -11.49 13.31
N SER A 82 -31.94 -11.52 11.99
CA SER A 82 -31.76 -12.76 11.25
C SER A 82 -30.36 -13.37 11.39
N ILE A 83 -29.38 -12.62 11.90
CA ILE A 83 -28.00 -13.07 12.09
C ILE A 83 -27.90 -13.80 13.43
N GLU A 84 -27.33 -15.01 13.41
CA GLU A 84 -27.14 -15.83 14.62
C GLU A 84 -26.36 -15.07 15.70
N GLY A 85 -26.93 -15.01 16.90
CA GLY A 85 -26.41 -14.28 18.06
C GLY A 85 -26.84 -12.81 18.15
N LEU A 86 -27.57 -12.29 17.15
CA LEU A 86 -28.09 -10.92 17.11
C LEU A 86 -29.63 -10.87 17.12
N GLU A 87 -30.31 -11.96 17.49
CA GLU A 87 -31.77 -12.11 17.41
C GLU A 87 -32.54 -11.05 18.22
N GLN A 88 -31.90 -10.49 19.26
CA GLN A 88 -32.43 -9.44 20.12
C GLN A 88 -31.51 -8.21 20.16
N ALA A 89 -30.66 -8.03 19.15
CA ALA A 89 -29.76 -6.88 19.11
C ALA A 89 -30.55 -5.57 18.98
N GLU A 90 -30.15 -4.56 19.74
CA GLU A 90 -30.73 -3.22 19.68
C GLU A 90 -29.84 -2.30 18.84
N ILE A 91 -30.44 -1.56 17.91
CA ILE A 91 -29.73 -0.58 17.09
C ILE A 91 -29.69 0.75 17.85
N THR A 92 -28.50 1.13 18.34
CA THR A 92 -28.27 2.46 18.92
C THR A 92 -28.17 3.54 17.84
N LYS A 93 -27.53 3.19 16.70
CA LYS A 93 -27.30 4.08 15.56
C LYS A 93 -27.64 3.35 14.26
N PRO A 94 -28.59 3.85 13.44
CA PRO A 94 -28.91 3.24 12.15
C PRO A 94 -27.72 3.31 11.19
N GLY A 95 -27.56 2.29 10.35
CA GLY A 95 -26.71 2.36 9.17
C GLY A 95 -27.22 3.40 8.18
N TYR A 96 -26.30 4.08 7.48
CA TYR A 96 -26.63 5.10 6.50
C TYR A 96 -25.60 5.15 5.38
N GLY A 97 -25.96 5.77 4.27
CA GLY A 97 -25.05 6.16 3.19
C GLY A 97 -24.82 7.67 3.20
N ILE A 98 -23.59 8.09 2.90
CA ILE A 98 -23.23 9.51 2.76
C ILE A 98 -22.73 9.78 1.33
N GLU A 99 -23.24 10.85 0.73
CA GLU A 99 -22.76 11.39 -0.54
C GLU A 99 -22.17 12.78 -0.24
N HIS A 100 -21.00 13.08 -0.80
CA HIS A 100 -20.28 14.34 -0.58
C HIS A 100 -19.46 14.70 -1.81
N ASP A 101 -19.17 15.99 -1.95
CA ASP A 101 -18.35 16.51 -3.03
C ASP A 101 -16.87 16.20 -2.81
N VAL A 102 -16.16 15.98 -3.92
CA VAL A 102 -14.71 15.76 -3.95
C VAL A 102 -14.10 16.65 -5.03
N VAL A 103 -12.85 17.05 -4.82
CA VAL A 103 -12.03 17.68 -5.84
C VAL A 103 -11.26 16.58 -6.57
N ASP A 104 -11.24 16.63 -7.90
CA ASP A 104 -10.45 15.70 -8.69
C ASP A 104 -8.97 15.80 -8.27
N PRO A 105 -8.35 14.72 -7.75
CA PRO A 105 -6.97 14.78 -7.29
C PRO A 105 -5.96 15.05 -8.42
N LEU A 106 -6.37 14.98 -9.69
CA LEU A 106 -5.59 15.46 -10.83
C LEU A 106 -5.37 16.98 -10.80
N GLU A 107 -6.12 17.74 -10.01
CA GLU A 107 -5.89 19.18 -9.77
C GLU A 107 -4.77 19.46 -8.77
N LEU A 108 -4.13 18.42 -8.22
CA LEU A 108 -3.03 18.53 -7.25
C LEU A 108 -1.68 18.14 -7.86
N TYR A 109 -0.61 18.78 -7.38
CA TYR A 109 0.75 18.27 -7.56
C TYR A 109 1.03 17.11 -6.58
N PRO A 110 2.07 16.28 -6.79
CA PRO A 110 2.50 15.26 -5.83
C PRO A 110 2.87 15.80 -4.43
N ALA A 111 3.02 17.12 -4.29
CA ALA A 111 3.18 17.80 -3.00
C ALA A 111 1.83 18.05 -2.28
N LEU A 112 0.70 17.65 -2.86
CA LEU A 112 -0.69 17.91 -2.46
C LEU A 112 -1.12 19.39 -2.52
N GLU A 113 -0.29 20.26 -3.11
CA GLU A 113 -0.64 21.65 -3.42
C GLU A 113 -1.54 21.69 -4.67
N THR A 114 -2.57 22.53 -4.66
CA THR A 114 -3.43 22.71 -5.83
C THR A 114 -2.67 23.39 -6.98
N LYS A 115 -2.95 22.99 -8.21
CA LYS A 115 -2.37 23.57 -9.42
C LYS A 115 -2.85 24.99 -9.69
N ARG A 116 -4.10 25.29 -9.31
CA ARG A 116 -4.78 26.56 -9.59
C ARG A 116 -4.51 27.64 -8.54
N ILE A 117 -4.40 27.26 -7.27
CA ILE A 117 -4.24 28.19 -6.15
C ILE A 117 -2.97 27.84 -5.39
N ARG A 118 -1.95 28.70 -5.49
CA ARG A 118 -0.73 28.55 -4.71
C ARG A 118 -1.03 28.65 -3.21
N ASN A 119 -0.34 27.85 -2.40
CA ASN A 119 -0.48 27.73 -0.95
C ASN A 119 -1.80 27.10 -0.45
N LEU A 120 -2.65 26.60 -1.35
CA LEU A 120 -3.80 25.77 -0.98
C LEU A 120 -3.42 24.29 -1.10
N TYR A 121 -3.64 23.52 -0.04
CA TYR A 121 -3.36 22.08 0.02
C TYR A 121 -4.63 21.33 0.39
N LEU A 122 -4.87 20.19 -0.25
CA LEU A 122 -6.02 19.34 0.01
C LEU A 122 -5.56 17.95 0.48
N ALA A 123 -6.25 17.37 1.45
CA ALA A 123 -5.91 16.07 2.03
C ALA A 123 -7.14 15.33 2.56
N GLY A 124 -7.19 14.02 2.39
CA GLY A 124 -8.24 13.16 2.94
C GLY A 124 -9.40 12.95 1.98
N GLN A 125 -10.61 12.82 2.51
CA GLN A 125 -11.78 12.45 1.71
C GLN A 125 -12.08 13.44 0.57
N ILE A 126 -11.73 14.72 0.75
CA ILE A 126 -11.86 15.74 -0.30
C ILE A 126 -11.07 15.41 -1.58
N ASN A 127 -10.03 14.58 -1.48
CA ASN A 127 -9.22 14.11 -2.62
C ASN A 127 -9.74 12.79 -3.21
N GLY A 128 -10.93 12.32 -2.80
CA GLY A 128 -11.53 11.07 -3.27
C GLY A 128 -10.96 9.81 -2.62
N THR A 129 -10.30 9.89 -1.46
CA THR A 129 -9.93 8.71 -0.66
C THR A 129 -10.99 8.34 0.37
N THR A 130 -11.03 7.10 0.83
CA THR A 130 -11.85 6.69 1.98
C THR A 130 -11.05 5.81 2.93
N GLY A 131 -10.82 6.29 4.14
CA GLY A 131 -10.03 5.59 5.16
C GLY A 131 -9.23 6.56 6.00
N TYR A 132 -9.03 6.22 7.27
CA TYR A 132 -8.36 7.10 8.23
C TYR A 132 -6.86 7.18 7.94
N GLU A 133 -6.27 6.07 7.51
CA GLU A 133 -4.86 5.94 7.18
C GLU A 133 -4.50 6.73 5.93
N GLU A 134 -5.32 6.65 4.87
CA GLU A 134 -5.17 7.43 3.66
C GLU A 134 -5.27 8.92 3.95
N ALA A 135 -6.27 9.33 4.76
CA ALA A 135 -6.46 10.72 5.10
C ALA A 135 -5.33 11.26 6.00
N GLY A 136 -4.93 10.49 7.01
CA GLY A 136 -3.83 10.84 7.90
C GLY A 136 -2.50 10.95 7.16
N ALA A 137 -2.22 10.04 6.22
CA ALA A 137 -1.03 10.09 5.38
C ALA A 137 -0.99 11.34 4.48
N GLN A 138 -2.10 11.68 3.82
CA GLN A 138 -2.20 12.89 3.01
C GLN A 138 -2.07 14.14 3.88
N GLY A 139 -2.76 14.20 5.02
CA GLY A 139 -2.72 15.32 5.94
C GLY A 139 -1.30 15.60 6.46
N LEU A 140 -0.55 14.54 6.79
CA LEU A 140 0.85 14.65 7.18
C LEU A 140 1.69 15.30 6.08
N ILE A 141 1.59 14.85 4.83
CA ILE A 141 2.39 15.38 3.71
C ILE A 141 1.96 16.80 3.34
N ALA A 142 0.64 17.07 3.28
CA ALA A 142 0.10 18.40 3.02
C ALA A 142 0.57 19.41 4.08
N GLY A 143 0.49 19.04 5.37
CA GLY A 143 0.96 19.87 6.47
C GLY A 143 2.47 20.13 6.43
N ILE A 144 3.27 19.10 6.15
CA ILE A 144 4.73 19.26 5.94
C ILE A 144 5.01 20.25 4.82
N ASN A 145 4.35 20.11 3.67
CA ASN A 145 4.61 20.95 2.51
C ASN A 145 4.13 22.38 2.68
N ALA A 146 3.00 22.59 3.36
CA ALA A 146 2.56 23.92 3.77
C ALA A 146 3.61 24.61 4.65
N ALA A 147 4.17 23.89 5.63
CA ALA A 147 5.22 24.43 6.50
C ALA A 147 6.56 24.68 5.76
N LEU A 148 6.95 23.79 4.85
CA LEU A 148 8.16 23.96 4.04
C LEU A 148 8.03 25.15 3.09
N ARG A 149 6.84 25.38 2.52
CA ARG A 149 6.54 26.53 1.67
C ARG A 149 6.72 27.86 2.39
N ILE A 150 6.25 27.99 3.63
CA ILE A 150 6.46 29.20 4.44
C ILE A 150 7.95 29.43 4.76
N LYS A 151 8.72 28.35 4.86
CA LYS A 151 10.17 28.37 5.14
C LYS A 151 11.03 28.50 3.87
N ASP A 152 10.42 28.73 2.71
CA ASP A 152 11.08 28.75 1.39
C ASP A 152 11.97 27.52 1.13
N LYS A 153 11.54 26.35 1.62
CA LYS A 153 12.20 25.06 1.39
C LYS A 153 11.52 24.28 0.26
N PRO A 154 12.26 23.41 -0.46
CA PRO A 154 11.68 22.52 -1.45
C PRO A 154 10.59 21.64 -0.83
N ALA A 155 9.51 21.40 -1.59
CA ALA A 155 8.45 20.50 -1.16
C ALA A 155 8.97 19.06 -1.02
N LEU A 156 8.49 18.36 0.00
CA LEU A 156 8.68 16.94 0.18
C LEU A 156 7.71 16.17 -0.72
N VAL A 157 8.27 15.37 -1.62
CA VAL A 157 7.54 14.37 -2.41
C VAL A 157 8.12 13.00 -2.09
N LEU A 158 7.30 12.11 -1.57
CA LEU A 158 7.73 10.74 -1.28
C LEU A 158 7.66 9.88 -2.54
N ASP A 159 8.78 9.24 -2.85
CA ASP A 159 8.90 8.31 -3.96
C ASP A 159 8.01 7.07 -3.74
N ARG A 160 7.28 6.63 -4.77
CA ARG A 160 6.44 5.42 -4.71
C ARG A 160 7.22 4.14 -4.42
N SER A 161 8.51 4.11 -4.74
CA SER A 161 9.43 3.01 -4.39
C SER A 161 9.89 3.02 -2.95
N SER A 162 9.68 4.12 -2.22
CA SER A 162 10.13 4.27 -0.84
C SER A 162 9.02 4.12 0.19
N SER A 163 7.74 4.29 -0.18
CA SER A 163 6.63 4.25 0.79
C SER A 163 5.24 4.02 0.18
N TYR A 164 4.34 3.43 0.97
CA TYR A 164 2.90 3.36 0.65
C TYR A 164 2.27 4.77 0.54
N ILE A 165 2.76 5.76 1.30
CA ILE A 165 2.32 7.17 1.18
C ILE A 165 2.67 7.73 -0.21
N GLY A 166 3.87 7.45 -0.71
CA GLY A 166 4.28 7.83 -2.06
C GLY A 166 3.42 7.16 -3.13
N VAL A 167 3.07 5.88 -2.95
CA VAL A 167 2.14 5.18 -3.87
C VAL A 167 0.75 5.82 -3.84
N LEU A 168 0.20 6.10 -2.65
CA LEU A 168 -1.10 6.76 -2.47
C LEU A 168 -1.16 8.07 -3.25
N ILE A 169 -0.21 8.96 -3.00
CA ILE A 169 -0.22 10.31 -3.56
C ILE A 169 0.07 10.27 -5.06
N ASP A 170 1.01 9.44 -5.52
CA ASP A 170 1.30 9.30 -6.96
C ASP A 170 0.09 8.74 -7.72
N ASP A 171 -0.58 7.71 -7.18
CA ASP A 171 -1.76 7.14 -7.82
C ASP A 171 -2.90 8.17 -7.92
N LEU A 172 -3.20 8.91 -6.83
CA LEU A 172 -4.21 9.97 -6.84
C LEU A 172 -3.89 11.07 -7.86
N THR A 173 -2.67 11.61 -7.81
CA THR A 173 -2.28 12.80 -8.61
C THR A 173 -1.92 12.47 -10.06
N THR A 174 -1.73 11.19 -10.40
CA THR A 174 -1.41 10.73 -11.77
C THR A 174 -2.59 10.06 -12.46
N LYS A 175 -3.35 9.22 -11.74
CA LYS A 175 -4.43 8.41 -12.33
C LYS A 175 -5.81 9.00 -12.08
N GLY A 176 -5.95 9.90 -11.11
CA GLY A 176 -7.25 10.34 -10.62
C GLY A 176 -7.95 9.23 -9.84
N THR A 177 -9.23 9.43 -9.52
CA THR A 177 -10.04 8.37 -8.94
C THR A 177 -11.51 8.49 -9.35
N ASN A 178 -12.08 7.41 -9.88
CA ASN A 178 -13.49 7.35 -10.31
C ASN A 178 -14.41 6.75 -9.24
N GLU A 179 -13.82 6.22 -8.17
CA GLU A 179 -14.47 5.70 -6.98
C GLU A 179 -13.63 6.07 -5.76
N PRO A 180 -14.14 6.00 -4.53
CA PRO A 180 -13.32 6.32 -3.37
C PRO A 180 -12.10 5.39 -3.26
N TYR A 181 -10.90 5.96 -3.36
CA TYR A 181 -9.63 5.23 -3.37
C TYR A 181 -9.34 4.62 -1.99
N ARG A 182 -8.83 3.37 -2.00
CA ARG A 182 -8.39 2.63 -0.81
C ARG A 182 -7.04 1.95 -1.06
N MET A 183 -6.13 1.97 -0.09
CA MET A 183 -4.77 1.43 -0.27
C MET A 183 -4.71 -0.06 -0.56
N PHE A 184 -5.70 -0.83 -0.13
CA PHE A 184 -5.68 -2.28 -0.38
C PHE A 184 -5.94 -2.61 -1.87
N THR A 185 -6.56 -1.71 -2.65
CA THR A 185 -6.77 -1.89 -4.09
C THR A 185 -5.53 -1.48 -4.89
N SER A 186 -4.62 -0.73 -4.26
CA SER A 186 -3.39 -0.26 -4.86
C SER A 186 -2.42 -1.40 -5.14
N ARG A 187 -1.87 -1.40 -6.35
CA ARG A 187 -0.76 -2.29 -6.68
C ARG A 187 0.56 -1.64 -6.25
N VAL A 188 0.96 -1.88 -5.01
CA VAL A 188 2.34 -1.63 -4.61
C VAL A 188 3.23 -2.67 -5.28
N GLU A 189 4.11 -2.23 -6.17
CA GLU A 189 4.99 -3.10 -6.96
C GLU A 189 6.15 -3.63 -6.10
N TYR A 190 6.63 -2.81 -5.17
CA TYR A 190 7.86 -3.05 -4.41
C TYR A 190 7.61 -3.55 -2.98
N ARG A 191 6.72 -4.53 -2.82
CA ARG A 191 6.23 -5.01 -1.51
C ARG A 191 7.29 -5.60 -0.58
N LEU A 192 8.42 -6.08 -1.11
CA LEU A 192 9.48 -6.67 -0.29
C LEU A 192 10.44 -5.62 0.27
N ILE A 193 10.52 -4.44 -0.34
CA ILE A 193 11.29 -3.32 0.21
C ILE A 193 10.41 -2.34 1.00
N ILE A 194 9.12 -2.25 0.68
CA ILE A 194 8.15 -1.40 1.39
C ILE A 194 7.32 -2.24 2.35
N ARG A 195 7.89 -2.57 3.51
CA ARG A 195 7.25 -3.38 4.55
C ARG A 195 6.94 -2.57 5.80
N GLU A 196 6.05 -3.07 6.64
CA GLU A 196 5.70 -2.45 7.91
C GLU A 196 6.89 -2.42 8.88
N ASP A 197 7.72 -3.47 8.89
CA ASP A 197 8.82 -3.66 9.84
C ASP A 197 10.05 -2.76 9.59
N ASN A 198 10.13 -2.15 8.40
CA ASN A 198 11.27 -1.33 7.97
C ASN A 198 10.90 0.12 7.63
N ALA A 199 9.70 0.58 7.98
CA ALA A 199 9.25 1.95 7.72
C ALA A 199 10.15 3.01 8.38
N ASP A 200 10.68 2.72 9.56
CA ASP A 200 11.63 3.56 10.27
C ASP A 200 12.96 3.71 9.50
N LEU A 201 13.52 2.61 9.01
CA LEU A 201 14.74 2.60 8.21
C LEU A 201 14.58 3.39 6.90
N ARG A 202 13.38 3.38 6.32
CA ARG A 202 13.08 4.10 5.07
C ARG A 202 12.83 5.60 5.26
N LEU A 203 12.07 5.98 6.30
CA LEU A 203 11.48 7.32 6.39
C LEU A 203 11.99 8.17 7.54
N ARG A 204 12.65 7.60 8.56
CA ARG A 204 13.06 8.36 9.75
C ARG A 204 14.12 9.42 9.42
N LYS A 205 15.04 9.12 8.49
CA LYS A 205 16.04 10.09 8.00
C LYS A 205 15.37 11.33 7.41
N ILE A 206 14.39 11.14 6.53
CA ILE A 206 13.61 12.23 5.91
C ILE A 206 12.90 13.03 7.01
N GLY A 207 12.23 12.35 7.94
CA GLY A 207 11.55 12.99 9.07
C GLY A 207 12.47 13.83 9.95
N HIS A 208 13.73 13.42 10.11
CA HIS A 208 14.74 14.19 10.83
C HIS A 208 15.22 15.40 10.05
N GLU A 209 15.52 15.25 8.76
CA GLU A 209 15.96 16.34 7.87
C GLU A 209 14.92 17.48 7.77
N ILE A 210 13.63 17.15 7.83
CA ILE A 210 12.54 18.13 7.84
C ILE A 210 12.17 18.65 9.25
N GLY A 211 12.80 18.12 10.30
CA GLY A 211 12.66 18.58 11.69
C GLY A 211 11.48 18.00 12.49
N LEU A 212 10.81 16.95 12.00
CA LEU A 212 9.74 16.27 12.75
C LEU A 212 10.28 15.22 13.74
N ILE A 213 11.52 14.76 13.54
CA ILE A 213 12.14 13.72 14.35
C ILE A 213 13.32 14.30 15.13
N LYS A 214 13.30 14.13 16.45
CA LYS A 214 14.39 14.50 17.35
C LYS A 214 15.66 13.68 17.05
N GLU A 215 16.82 14.30 17.21
CA GLU A 215 18.13 13.67 17.04
C GLU A 215 18.27 12.36 17.84
N SER A 216 17.75 12.32 19.07
CA SER A 216 17.78 11.14 19.94
C SER A 216 17.05 9.93 19.32
N GLU A 217 15.91 10.16 18.66
CA GLU A 217 15.15 9.10 17.99
C GLU A 217 15.83 8.66 16.69
N PHE A 218 16.42 9.60 15.95
CA PHE A 218 17.16 9.28 14.74
C PHE A 218 18.40 8.43 15.03
N LYS A 219 19.16 8.76 16.10
CA LYS A 219 20.31 7.96 16.56
C LYS A 219 19.95 6.50 16.90
N LYS A 220 18.76 6.24 17.43
CA LYS A 220 18.29 4.86 17.67
C LYS A 220 18.16 4.08 16.36
N VAL A 221 17.61 4.71 15.32
CA VAL A 221 17.48 4.09 14.00
C VAL A 221 18.85 3.87 13.34
N GLN A 222 19.76 4.84 13.45
CA GLN A 222 21.14 4.66 12.96
C GLN A 222 21.88 3.51 13.66
N LYS A 223 21.69 3.36 14.98
CA LYS A 223 22.23 2.23 15.73
C LYS A 223 21.66 0.90 15.23
N LYS A 224 20.34 0.81 15.04
CA LYS A 224 19.65 -0.36 14.48
C LYS A 224 20.21 -0.69 13.09
N GLU A 225 20.33 0.28 12.20
CA GLU A 225 20.86 0.11 10.84
C GLU A 225 22.31 -0.40 10.85
N LYS A 226 23.17 0.19 11.69
CA LYS A 226 24.56 -0.26 11.85
C LYS A 226 24.63 -1.70 12.35
N GLU A 227 23.78 -2.07 13.30
CA GLU A 227 23.72 -3.41 13.84
C GLU A 227 23.23 -4.43 12.82
N ILE A 228 22.26 -4.08 11.98
CA ILE A 228 21.81 -4.91 10.86
C ILE A 228 22.97 -5.17 9.89
N HIS A 229 23.65 -4.11 9.44
CA HIS A 229 24.77 -4.23 8.51
C HIS A 229 25.92 -5.07 9.08
N ASN A 230 26.32 -4.80 10.33
CA ASN A 230 27.36 -5.54 11.02
C ASN A 230 26.96 -7.00 11.24
N GLY A 231 25.70 -7.25 11.62
CA GLY A 231 25.17 -8.59 11.84
C GLY A 231 25.18 -9.42 10.58
N ILE A 232 24.72 -8.87 9.45
CA ILE A 232 24.77 -9.56 8.15
C ILE A 232 26.22 -9.84 7.73
N ALA A 233 27.13 -8.86 7.88
CA ALA A 233 28.54 -9.05 7.57
C ALA A 233 29.19 -10.13 8.44
N TYR A 234 28.84 -10.18 9.74
CA TYR A 234 29.28 -11.21 10.67
C TYR A 234 28.78 -12.59 10.25
N LEU A 235 27.48 -12.74 9.93
CA LEU A 235 26.90 -14.02 9.48
C LEU A 235 27.56 -14.56 8.21
N ARG A 236 28.01 -13.68 7.32
CA ARG A 236 28.76 -14.06 6.11
C ARG A 236 30.17 -14.54 6.42
N LYS A 237 30.86 -13.87 7.34
CA LYS A 237 32.26 -14.17 7.69
C LYS A 237 32.38 -15.38 8.59
N THR A 238 31.45 -15.56 9.51
CA THR A 238 31.43 -16.65 10.48
C THR A 238 30.88 -17.90 9.83
N SER A 239 31.59 -19.01 10.01
CA SER A 239 31.24 -20.28 9.39
C SER A 239 31.34 -21.41 10.40
N ILE A 240 30.53 -22.43 10.18
CA ILE A 240 30.49 -23.65 10.98
C ILE A 240 31.10 -24.81 10.20
N SER A 241 31.90 -25.61 10.89
CA SER A 241 32.49 -26.83 10.35
C SER A 241 31.55 -28.03 10.61
N PRO A 242 31.60 -29.09 9.77
CA PRO A 242 30.76 -30.27 9.89
C PRO A 242 31.20 -31.19 11.04
N THR A 243 31.09 -30.73 12.29
CA THR A 243 31.36 -31.56 13.47
C THR A 243 30.15 -32.41 13.82
N ILE A 244 30.38 -33.51 14.56
CA ILE A 244 29.29 -34.38 15.07
C ILE A 244 28.27 -33.55 15.86
N GLU A 245 28.74 -32.64 16.70
CA GLU A 245 27.89 -31.76 17.50
C GLU A 245 27.03 -30.82 16.63
N VAL A 246 27.62 -30.16 15.63
CA VAL A 246 26.90 -29.29 14.70
C VAL A 246 25.84 -30.08 13.94
N ASN A 247 26.19 -31.25 13.40
CA ASN A 247 25.26 -32.08 12.65
C ASN A 247 24.14 -32.66 13.53
N ASN A 248 24.40 -32.96 14.81
CA ASN A 248 23.34 -33.33 15.76
C ASN A 248 22.38 -32.16 16.04
N ARG A 249 22.91 -30.94 16.22
CA ARG A 249 22.08 -29.73 16.38
C ARG A 249 21.25 -29.42 15.14
N LEU A 250 21.78 -29.67 13.93
CA LEU A 250 21.03 -29.53 12.67
C LEU A 250 19.88 -30.54 12.57
N LYS A 251 20.13 -31.81 12.93
CA LYS A 251 19.08 -32.84 12.99
C LYS A 251 17.97 -32.47 13.98
N GLN A 252 18.33 -31.99 15.17
CA GLN A 252 17.36 -31.50 16.17
C GLN A 252 16.54 -30.29 15.68
N ALA A 253 17.10 -29.49 14.79
CA ALA A 253 16.41 -28.38 14.13
C ALA A 253 15.64 -28.82 12.88
N ASN A 254 15.48 -30.14 12.63
CA ASN A 254 14.80 -30.71 11.48
C ASN A 254 15.35 -30.19 10.14
N THR A 255 16.67 -29.99 10.05
CA THR A 255 17.34 -29.57 8.82
C THR A 255 18.46 -30.53 8.43
N ALA A 256 18.84 -30.52 7.15
CA ALA A 256 19.87 -31.40 6.62
C ALA A 256 21.23 -31.19 7.32
N THR A 257 22.04 -32.23 7.44
CA THR A 257 23.42 -32.11 7.90
C THR A 257 24.28 -31.34 6.89
N ILE A 258 25.50 -31.02 7.27
CA ILE A 258 26.51 -30.43 6.40
C ILE A 258 27.74 -31.33 6.32
N ASP A 259 28.35 -31.37 5.14
CA ASP A 259 29.57 -32.14 4.87
C ASP A 259 30.78 -31.24 4.58
N LYS A 260 30.52 -29.93 4.42
CA LYS A 260 31.53 -28.89 4.19
C LYS A 260 31.25 -27.71 5.11
N LYS A 261 32.27 -26.87 5.29
CA LYS A 261 32.15 -25.60 6.02
C LYS A 261 31.13 -24.70 5.30
N ILE A 262 30.13 -24.20 6.03
CA ILE A 262 29.14 -23.25 5.51
C ILE A 262 29.09 -22.00 6.39
N SER A 263 28.71 -20.86 5.81
CA SER A 263 28.50 -19.63 6.57
C SER A 263 27.24 -19.71 7.43
N LEU A 264 27.17 -18.89 8.48
CA LEU A 264 25.93 -18.75 9.25
C LEU A 264 24.81 -18.08 8.42
N GLU A 265 25.17 -17.24 7.44
CA GLU A 265 24.22 -16.70 6.46
C GLU A 265 23.54 -17.83 5.65
N ASP A 266 24.33 -18.79 5.16
CA ASP A 266 23.79 -19.92 4.39
C ASP A 266 22.94 -20.86 5.24
N LEU A 267 23.30 -21.02 6.50
CA LEU A 267 22.46 -21.76 7.44
C LEU A 267 21.12 -21.04 7.69
N LEU A 268 21.14 -19.70 7.84
CA LEU A 268 19.94 -18.89 8.07
C LEU A 268 18.99 -18.83 6.87
N LYS A 269 19.50 -19.05 5.65
CA LYS A 269 18.65 -19.18 4.45
C LYS A 269 17.75 -20.41 4.49
N ARG A 270 18.03 -21.39 5.37
CA ARG A 270 17.20 -22.60 5.50
C ARG A 270 15.88 -22.25 6.20
N PRO A 271 14.72 -22.69 5.68
CA PRO A 271 13.42 -22.35 6.26
C PRO A 271 13.25 -22.73 7.73
N GLN A 272 13.91 -23.82 8.16
CA GLN A 272 13.82 -24.36 9.51
C GLN A 272 14.69 -23.60 10.53
N ILE A 273 15.56 -22.70 10.06
CA ILE A 273 16.48 -21.95 10.91
C ILE A 273 16.03 -20.49 10.96
N GLY A 274 15.86 -19.96 12.17
CA GLY A 274 15.63 -18.56 12.44
C GLY A 274 16.83 -17.91 13.11
N ILE A 275 16.86 -16.59 13.20
CA ILE A 275 17.99 -15.85 13.79
C ILE A 275 18.22 -16.24 15.25
N ILE A 276 17.14 -16.56 15.98
CA ILE A 276 17.22 -16.97 17.38
C ILE A 276 17.87 -18.36 17.51
N SER A 277 17.58 -19.29 16.59
CA SER A 277 18.15 -20.64 16.65
C SER A 277 19.62 -20.69 16.27
N LEU A 278 20.15 -19.67 15.57
CA LEU A 278 21.59 -19.52 15.31
C LEU A 278 22.44 -19.45 16.59
N LYS A 279 21.85 -19.04 17.73
CA LYS A 279 22.53 -19.07 19.04
C LYS A 279 22.99 -20.47 19.46
N LYS A 280 22.37 -21.51 18.91
CA LYS A 280 22.82 -22.90 19.10
C LYS A 280 24.09 -23.21 18.34
N PHE A 281 24.52 -22.40 17.38
CA PHE A 281 25.68 -22.66 16.53
C PHE A 281 26.81 -21.67 16.78
N ASP A 282 26.50 -20.48 17.30
CA ASP A 282 27.47 -19.43 17.62
C ASP A 282 26.97 -18.51 18.75
N ARG A 283 27.86 -17.78 19.41
CA ARG A 283 27.54 -16.88 20.55
C ARG A 283 26.99 -15.52 20.11
N ILE A 284 25.97 -15.54 19.27
CA ILE A 284 25.40 -14.33 18.67
C ILE A 284 24.42 -13.65 19.63
N VAL A 285 24.58 -12.34 19.80
CA VAL A 285 23.59 -11.49 20.47
C VAL A 285 23.36 -10.26 19.61
N PHE A 286 22.13 -10.11 19.13
CA PHE A 286 21.64 -8.92 18.42
C PHE A 286 20.47 -8.32 19.21
N MET A 287 20.28 -7.00 19.11
CA MET A 287 19.07 -6.30 19.51
C MET A 287 17.86 -6.93 18.81
N LYS A 288 16.75 -7.08 19.54
CA LYS A 288 15.54 -7.78 19.05
C LYS A 288 15.06 -7.26 17.69
N ASP A 289 14.99 -5.94 17.52
CA ASP A 289 14.52 -5.31 16.28
C ASP A 289 15.52 -5.48 15.12
N ALA A 290 16.82 -5.49 15.42
CA ALA A 290 17.85 -5.75 14.43
C ALA A 290 17.86 -7.23 14.02
N ALA A 291 17.69 -8.16 14.96
CA ALA A 291 17.68 -9.60 14.71
C ALA A 291 16.59 -10.00 13.71
N LYS A 292 15.35 -9.50 13.90
CA LYS A 292 14.24 -9.75 12.97
C LYS A 292 14.59 -9.24 11.57
N GLN A 293 15.16 -8.04 11.47
CA GLN A 293 15.48 -7.44 10.18
C GLN A 293 16.66 -8.14 9.49
N ILE A 294 17.69 -8.57 10.23
CA ILE A 294 18.78 -9.41 9.69
C ILE A 294 18.22 -10.70 9.09
N GLU A 295 17.28 -11.36 9.76
CA GLU A 295 16.66 -12.58 9.24
C GLU A 295 15.93 -12.35 7.92
N ILE A 296 15.14 -11.29 7.84
CA ILE A 296 14.40 -10.92 6.63
C ILE A 296 15.37 -10.58 5.49
N GLU A 297 16.36 -9.72 5.74
CA GLU A 297 17.34 -9.34 4.73
C GLU A 297 18.13 -10.53 4.19
N VAL A 298 18.48 -11.51 5.03
CA VAL A 298 19.20 -12.72 4.59
C VAL A 298 18.28 -13.67 3.81
N LYS A 299 17.09 -13.99 4.34
CA LYS A 299 16.18 -14.95 3.72
C LYS A 299 15.61 -14.44 2.39
N TYR A 300 15.35 -13.14 2.30
CA TYR A 300 14.77 -12.52 1.11
C TYR A 300 15.79 -11.78 0.24
N ALA A 301 17.10 -11.90 0.51
CA ALA A 301 18.17 -11.16 -0.17
C ALA A 301 18.09 -11.19 -1.71
N GLY A 302 17.73 -12.34 -2.29
CA GLY A 302 17.59 -12.48 -3.75
C GLY A 302 16.43 -11.65 -4.31
N PHE A 303 15.27 -11.74 -3.66
CA PHE A 303 14.06 -11.04 -4.08
C PHE A 303 14.14 -9.54 -3.82
N ILE A 304 14.69 -9.13 -2.67
CA ILE A 304 14.95 -7.73 -2.31
C ILE A 304 15.90 -7.09 -3.34
N ARG A 305 17.02 -7.75 -3.68
CA ARG A 305 17.95 -7.27 -4.72
C ARG A 305 17.29 -7.13 -6.08
N ARG A 306 16.38 -8.04 -6.44
CA ARG A 306 15.60 -7.94 -7.67
C ARG A 306 14.71 -6.70 -7.66
N GLN A 307 13.98 -6.44 -6.57
CA GLN A 307 13.14 -5.24 -6.46
C GLN A 307 13.95 -3.95 -6.53
N PHE A 308 15.12 -3.87 -5.87
CA PHE A 308 15.99 -2.70 -6.00
C PHE A 308 16.45 -2.46 -7.45
N LYS A 309 16.78 -3.51 -8.21
CA LYS A 309 17.10 -3.37 -9.65
C LYS A 309 15.90 -2.88 -10.47
N GLU A 310 14.68 -3.31 -10.14
CA GLU A 310 13.45 -2.84 -10.78
C GLU A 310 13.19 -1.35 -10.45
N VAL A 311 13.45 -0.92 -9.21
CA VAL A 311 13.40 0.50 -8.80
C VAL A 311 14.42 1.34 -9.57
N GLU A 312 15.68 0.88 -9.69
CA GLU A 312 16.71 1.61 -10.43
C GLU A 312 16.34 1.78 -11.92
N ARG A 313 15.83 0.72 -12.55
CA ARG A 313 15.33 0.78 -13.94
C ARG A 313 14.21 1.80 -14.07
N PHE A 314 13.26 1.79 -13.15
CA PHE A 314 12.15 2.74 -13.14
C PHE A 314 12.62 4.18 -12.96
N LYS A 315 13.53 4.45 -12.01
CA LYS A 315 14.14 5.77 -11.82
C LYS A 315 14.86 6.27 -13.08
N ASN A 316 15.44 5.37 -13.87
CA ASN A 316 16.03 5.73 -15.15
C ASN A 316 14.98 6.08 -16.22
N LEU A 317 13.79 5.49 -16.19
CA LEU A 317 12.66 5.91 -17.05
C LEU A 317 12.16 7.31 -16.70
N GLU A 318 12.10 7.65 -15.42
CA GLU A 318 11.63 8.98 -14.98
C GLU A 318 12.56 10.12 -15.41
N LYS A 319 13.84 9.83 -15.65
CA LYS A 319 14.81 10.80 -16.19
C LYS A 319 14.57 11.12 -17.67
N ILE A 320 13.93 10.22 -18.41
CA ILE A 320 13.70 10.40 -19.85
C ILE A 320 12.44 11.24 -20.04
N ARG A 321 12.66 12.55 -20.28
CA ARG A 321 11.59 13.52 -20.51
C ARG A 321 10.86 13.26 -21.81
N ILE A 322 9.57 13.52 -21.79
CA ILE A 322 8.72 13.53 -22.97
C ILE A 322 8.43 15.00 -23.32
N PRO A 323 8.74 15.47 -24.54
CA PRO A 323 8.37 16.81 -24.98
C PRO A 323 6.85 17.02 -24.91
N ALA A 324 6.42 18.19 -24.44
CA ALA A 324 5.00 18.49 -24.22
C ALA A 324 4.19 18.57 -25.53
N ASP A 325 4.88 18.86 -26.64
CA ASP A 325 4.38 18.98 -28.00
C ASP A 325 4.56 17.68 -28.81
N LEU A 326 4.97 16.59 -28.16
CA LEU A 326 5.19 15.32 -28.82
C LEU A 326 3.91 14.78 -29.48
N ASP A 327 3.94 14.63 -30.81
CA ASP A 327 2.87 13.97 -31.54
C ASP A 327 3.03 12.43 -31.51
N TYR A 328 2.09 11.75 -30.86
CA TYR A 328 2.05 10.28 -30.78
C TYR A 328 1.41 9.61 -32.01
N ARG A 329 0.71 10.37 -32.87
CA ARG A 329 0.02 9.85 -34.06
C ARG A 329 0.95 9.16 -35.08
N PRO A 330 2.16 9.66 -35.39
CA PRO A 330 3.03 9.01 -36.37
C PRO A 330 3.81 7.80 -35.82
N MET A 331 3.66 7.41 -34.54
CA MET A 331 4.51 6.39 -33.92
C MET A 331 4.08 4.95 -34.25
N PRO A 332 4.82 4.20 -35.09
CA PRO A 332 4.52 2.80 -35.35
C PRO A 332 4.68 1.97 -34.08
N GLY A 333 3.81 0.98 -33.87
CA GLY A 333 3.86 0.07 -32.70
C GLY A 333 3.09 0.52 -31.46
N LEU A 334 2.51 1.73 -31.46
CA LEU A 334 1.53 2.14 -30.44
C LEU A 334 0.10 1.88 -30.94
N SER A 335 -0.71 1.17 -30.15
CA SER A 335 -2.14 1.00 -30.44
C SER A 335 -2.88 2.34 -30.36
N ARG A 336 -4.02 2.45 -31.04
CA ARG A 336 -4.85 3.65 -31.01
C ARG A 336 -5.28 4.02 -29.59
N GLU A 337 -5.67 3.05 -28.78
CA GLU A 337 -6.04 3.26 -27.36
C GLU A 337 -4.88 3.85 -26.55
N ILE A 338 -3.66 3.32 -26.72
CA ILE A 338 -2.48 3.81 -26.00
C ILE A 338 -2.15 5.25 -26.43
N ARG A 339 -2.27 5.57 -27.72
CA ARG A 339 -2.07 6.94 -28.21
C ARG A 339 -3.11 7.91 -27.63
N GLU A 340 -4.38 7.54 -27.64
CA GLU A 340 -5.46 8.34 -27.05
C GLU A 340 -5.18 8.63 -25.58
N LYS A 341 -4.75 7.63 -24.81
CA LYS A 341 -4.35 7.78 -23.41
C LYS A 341 -3.13 8.68 -23.22
N LEU A 342 -2.08 8.53 -24.03
CA LEU A 342 -0.89 9.38 -23.95
C LEU A 342 -1.21 10.85 -24.30
N VAL A 343 -2.06 11.07 -25.30
CA VAL A 343 -2.54 12.42 -25.69
C VAL A 343 -3.39 13.04 -24.58
N MET A 344 -4.25 12.24 -23.95
CA MET A 344 -5.11 12.69 -22.85
C MET A 344 -4.30 13.05 -21.59
N HIS A 345 -3.39 12.17 -21.18
CA HIS A 345 -2.64 12.34 -19.93
C HIS A 345 -1.39 13.22 -20.05
N ARG A 346 -0.84 13.41 -21.26
CA ARG A 346 0.37 14.19 -21.55
C ARG A 346 1.50 13.98 -20.53
N PRO A 347 2.03 12.74 -20.41
CA PRO A 347 3.02 12.44 -19.40
C PRO A 347 4.32 13.23 -19.61
N LEU A 348 4.92 13.70 -18.51
CA LEU A 348 6.15 14.50 -18.50
C LEU A 348 7.42 13.68 -18.74
N ASN A 349 7.37 12.37 -18.48
CA ASN A 349 8.48 11.44 -18.63
C ASN A 349 7.97 10.00 -18.88
N LEU A 350 8.86 9.11 -19.32
CA LEU A 350 8.50 7.71 -19.60
C LEU A 350 8.02 6.95 -18.36
N GLY A 351 8.53 7.30 -17.17
CA GLY A 351 8.07 6.68 -15.93
C GLY A 351 6.59 6.97 -15.66
N GLN A 352 6.14 8.21 -15.84
CA GLN A 352 4.73 8.59 -15.72
C GLN A 352 3.89 7.90 -16.80
N ALA A 353 4.39 7.88 -18.04
CA ALA A 353 3.72 7.20 -19.15
C ALA A 353 3.49 5.70 -18.84
N SER A 354 4.45 5.03 -18.21
CA SER A 354 4.35 3.60 -17.85
C SER A 354 3.30 3.29 -16.78
N ARG A 355 2.84 4.31 -16.05
CA ARG A 355 1.84 4.18 -14.98
C ARG A 355 0.41 4.44 -15.45
N ILE A 356 0.24 4.95 -16.68
CA ILE A 356 -1.07 5.17 -17.27
C ILE A 356 -1.76 3.82 -17.50
N SER A 357 -2.99 3.69 -17.01
CA SER A 357 -3.75 2.43 -17.09
C SER A 357 -3.89 1.96 -18.55
N GLY A 358 -3.45 0.74 -18.84
CA GLY A 358 -3.47 0.15 -20.19
C GLY A 358 -2.28 0.51 -21.08
N VAL A 359 -1.34 1.34 -20.63
CA VAL A 359 -0.05 1.50 -21.32
C VAL A 359 0.84 0.29 -20.99
N THR A 360 1.30 -0.40 -22.03
CA THR A 360 2.06 -1.65 -21.88
C THR A 360 3.57 -1.39 -21.82
N PRO A 361 4.37 -2.30 -21.23
CA PRO A 361 5.83 -2.20 -21.29
C PRO A 361 6.38 -2.13 -22.73
N ALA A 362 5.72 -2.80 -23.67
CA ALA A 362 6.07 -2.73 -25.09
C ALA A 362 5.90 -1.30 -25.65
N ALA A 363 4.80 -0.62 -25.30
CA ALA A 363 4.58 0.77 -25.70
C ALA A 363 5.64 1.73 -25.12
N ILE A 364 6.07 1.50 -23.88
CA ILE A 364 7.16 2.29 -23.27
C ILE A 364 8.49 2.07 -23.98
N SER A 365 8.79 0.83 -24.39
CA SER A 365 9.97 0.54 -25.21
C SER A 365 9.91 1.26 -26.56
N VAL A 366 8.74 1.26 -27.23
CA VAL A 366 8.53 1.99 -28.49
C VAL A 366 8.77 3.49 -28.30
N LEU A 367 8.16 4.08 -27.27
CA LEU A 367 8.35 5.49 -26.93
C LEU A 367 9.82 5.82 -26.64
N MET A 368 10.52 4.97 -25.89
CA MET A 368 11.94 5.16 -25.58
C MET A 368 12.81 5.18 -26.85
N VAL A 369 12.59 4.23 -27.76
CA VAL A 369 13.33 4.17 -29.03
C VAL A 369 13.02 5.40 -29.88
N TRP A 370 11.76 5.83 -29.92
CA TRP A 370 11.34 7.00 -30.67
C TRP A 370 11.98 8.29 -30.13
N LEU A 371 11.94 8.50 -28.80
CA LEU A 371 12.56 9.67 -28.16
C LEU A 371 14.06 9.75 -28.42
N LYS A 372 14.77 8.61 -28.36
CA LYS A 372 16.19 8.55 -28.72
C LYS A 372 16.46 8.92 -30.18
N LYS A 373 15.53 8.59 -31.09
CA LYS A 373 15.65 8.86 -32.53
C LYS A 373 15.32 10.33 -32.88
N SER A 374 14.36 10.92 -32.17
CA SER A 374 13.85 12.27 -32.45
C SER A 374 14.55 13.41 -31.68
N GLY A 375 15.41 13.09 -30.70
CA GLY A 375 16.12 14.10 -29.89
C GLY A 375 17.33 13.54 -29.16
N GLY A 376 18.44 13.36 -29.88
CA GLY A 376 19.70 12.89 -29.32
C GLY A 376 20.46 13.99 -28.57
N LYS A 377 20.22 14.13 -27.26
CA LYS A 377 21.24 14.24 -26.21
C LYS A 377 20.62 13.97 -24.84
#